data_AF-A0A520ZUY5-F1
#
_entry.id   AF-A0A520ZUY5-F1
#
_cell.length_a   1.000
_cell.length_b   1.000
_cell.length_c   1.000
_cell.angle_alpha   90.00
_cell.angle_beta   90.00
_cell.angle_gamma   90.00
#
_symmetry.space_group_name_H-M   'P 1'
#
loop_
_entity.id
_entity.type
_entity.pdbx_description
1 polymer ?
#
loop_
_entity_poly.entity_id
_entity_poly.type
_entity_poly.pdbx_seq_one_letter_code
_entity_poly.pdbx_strand_id
1 'polypeptide(L)'
;MVTDNQVKQLRRYLQQGKTLDLAAAKSGMDPKTARKYRDHHKLPSEVKAEHVRTWRTRDDPFARHWPEVESFLELNSGLEAKTLFDHLQRTYPGHFSDGQLRTFQRKVKHWRATQGPGKEVYFPQIHKPGRIGQSDFTCMNQLEVTIAGRPFNHLIYHFVLSYSNWETGTICFSESFESLSEGLQNALWDLGGVPQYHQTDRLSAAVNKPDNPEEFTRMYQGLLSHYGLRGRRINPSKAHENGDVEQRHHRFKRAV
;
A
#
# COMPACT_ATOMS: atom_id res chain seq x y z
N MET A 1 20.10 -4.54 22.55
CA MET A 1 21.05 -3.39 22.56
C MET A 1 20.92 -2.70 23.91
N VAL A 2 22.02 -2.42 24.61
CA VAL A 2 21.98 -1.81 25.96
C VAL A 2 21.55 -0.34 25.88
N THR A 3 20.63 0.06 26.75
CA THR A 3 20.09 1.43 26.83
C THR A 3 20.68 2.23 27.98
N ASP A 4 20.59 3.55 27.91
CA ASP A 4 21.04 4.45 28.98
C ASP A 4 20.37 4.16 30.31
N ASN A 5 19.09 3.80 30.29
CA ASN A 5 18.37 3.44 31.51
C ASN A 5 18.96 2.19 32.16
N GLN A 6 19.33 1.17 31.37
CA GLN A 6 19.97 -0.03 31.91
C GLN A 6 21.33 0.28 32.56
N VAL A 7 22.12 1.19 31.98
CA VAL A 7 23.40 1.62 32.57
C VAL A 7 23.19 2.46 33.85
N LYS A 8 22.16 3.31 33.90
CA LYS A 8 21.79 4.03 35.13
C LYS A 8 21.34 3.07 36.24
N GLN A 9 20.54 2.06 35.90
CA GLN A 9 20.13 1.01 36.85
C GLN A 9 21.32 0.18 37.35
N LEU A 10 22.25 -0.18 36.45
CA LEU A 10 23.50 -0.85 36.82
C LEU A 10 24.28 -0.04 37.88
N ARG A 11 24.48 1.26 37.63
CA ARG A 11 25.17 2.15 38.58
C ARG A 11 24.46 2.23 39.93
N ARG A 12 23.12 2.35 39.92
CA ARG A 12 22.31 2.34 41.14
C ARG A 12 22.48 1.06 41.95
N TYR A 13 22.51 -0.10 41.28
CA TYR A 13 22.71 -1.39 41.95
C TYR A 13 24.12 -1.56 42.51
N LEU A 14 25.15 -1.08 41.80
CA LEU A 14 26.52 -1.06 42.30
C LEU A 14 26.67 -0.14 43.52
N GLN A 15 26.04 1.04 43.52
CA GLN A 15 26.03 1.96 44.67
C GLN A 15 25.32 1.36 45.90
N GLN A 16 24.34 0.48 45.69
CA GLN A 16 23.68 -0.30 46.75
C GLN A 16 24.53 -1.48 47.26
N GLY A 17 25.79 -1.61 46.85
CA GLY A 17 26.70 -2.66 47.31
C GLY A 17 26.49 -4.03 46.65
N LYS A 18 25.71 -4.11 45.56
CA LYS A 18 25.51 -5.39 44.85
C LYS A 18 26.75 -5.76 44.04
N THR A 19 27.02 -7.06 43.94
CA THR A 19 28.10 -7.57 43.07
C THR A 19 27.80 -7.25 41.61
N LEU A 20 28.86 -7.17 40.80
CA LEU A 20 28.76 -6.81 39.39
C LEU A 20 27.81 -7.75 38.63
N ASP A 21 27.88 -9.05 38.89
CA ASP A 21 27.04 -10.06 38.23
C ASP A 21 25.56 -9.90 38.60
N LEU A 22 25.27 -9.62 39.87
CA LEU A 22 23.90 -9.37 40.34
C LEU A 22 23.35 -8.05 39.78
N ALA A 23 24.18 -7.01 39.71
CA ALA A 23 23.81 -5.72 39.14
C ALA A 23 23.58 -5.81 37.62
N ALA A 24 24.40 -6.62 36.90
CA ALA A 24 24.26 -6.90 35.48
C ALA A 24 22.96 -7.66 35.18
N ALA A 25 22.69 -8.74 35.92
CA ALA A 25 21.45 -9.50 35.80
C ALA A 25 20.21 -8.62 36.05
N LYS A 26 20.22 -7.81 37.12
CA LYS A 26 19.10 -6.91 37.46
C LYS A 26 18.92 -5.74 36.48
N SER A 27 19.94 -5.38 35.72
CA SER A 27 19.86 -4.33 34.69
C SER A 27 19.64 -4.90 33.27
N GLY A 28 19.51 -6.23 33.15
CA GLY A 28 19.22 -6.91 31.89
C GLY A 28 20.37 -6.82 30.88
N MET A 29 21.62 -6.90 31.36
CA MET A 29 22.81 -6.92 30.49
C MET A 29 23.81 -7.97 30.91
N ASP A 30 24.64 -8.39 29.95
CA ASP A 30 25.72 -9.35 30.18
C ASP A 30 26.82 -8.77 31.11
N PRO A 31 27.42 -9.57 32.03
CA PRO A 31 28.46 -9.09 32.94
C PRO A 31 29.68 -8.43 32.27
N LYS A 32 30.08 -8.88 31.07
CA LYS A 32 31.17 -8.25 30.29
C LYS A 32 30.77 -6.85 29.85
N THR A 33 29.50 -6.68 29.47
CA THR A 33 28.95 -5.38 29.06
C THR A 33 28.77 -4.46 30.27
N ALA A 34 28.33 -4.99 31.41
CA ALA A 34 28.26 -4.25 32.66
C ALA A 34 29.65 -3.75 33.11
N ARG A 35 30.67 -4.60 33.02
CA ARG A 35 32.07 -4.22 33.30
C ARG A 35 32.52 -3.07 32.41
N LYS A 36 32.29 -3.19 31.10
CA LYS A 36 32.59 -2.12 30.13
C LYS A 36 31.97 -0.79 30.55
N TYR A 37 30.67 -0.75 30.85
CA TYR A 37 29.99 0.50 31.21
C TYR A 37 30.30 1.02 32.62
N ARG A 38 30.71 0.15 33.55
CA ARG A 38 31.24 0.54 34.84
C ARG A 38 32.56 1.30 34.67
N ASP A 39 33.49 0.75 33.87
CA ASP A 39 34.85 1.27 33.72
C ASP A 39 34.90 2.49 32.76
N HIS A 40 34.07 2.51 31.71
CA HIS A 40 34.06 3.62 30.74
C HIS A 40 33.38 4.89 31.27
N HIS A 41 32.65 4.84 32.39
CA HIS A 41 31.88 5.95 32.99
C HIS A 41 30.93 6.74 32.05
N LYS A 42 30.72 6.27 30.81
CA LYS A 42 29.83 6.86 29.80
C LYS A 42 28.56 6.05 29.60
N LEU A 43 27.49 6.71 29.16
CA LEU A 43 26.25 6.10 28.73
C LEU A 43 26.37 5.58 27.27
N PRO A 44 25.57 4.58 26.88
CA PRO A 44 25.48 4.12 25.50
C PRO A 44 25.24 5.24 24.48
N SER A 45 24.42 6.24 24.81
CA SER A 45 24.19 7.42 23.97
C SER A 45 25.43 8.30 23.80
N GLU A 46 26.21 8.52 24.86
CA GLU A 46 27.44 9.33 24.84
C GLU A 46 28.53 8.66 24.00
N VAL A 47 28.72 7.34 24.16
CA VAL A 47 29.65 6.56 23.33
C VAL A 47 29.23 6.60 21.86
N LYS A 48 27.92 6.53 21.58
CA LYS A 48 27.42 6.66 20.20
C LYS A 48 27.67 8.05 19.64
N ALA A 49 27.41 9.11 20.41
CA ALA A 49 27.62 10.49 19.99
C ALA A 49 29.10 10.78 19.65
N GLU A 50 30.03 10.27 20.45
CA GLU A 50 31.47 10.39 20.18
C GLU A 50 31.92 9.63 18.93
N HIS A 51 31.24 8.53 18.60
CA HIS A 51 31.52 7.73 17.42
C HIS A 51 30.78 8.20 16.16
N VAL A 52 29.91 9.22 16.25
CA VAL A 52 29.32 9.86 15.08
C VAL A 52 30.42 10.68 14.41
N ARG A 53 31.16 10.03 13.52
CA ARG A 53 32.19 10.68 12.71
C ARG A 53 31.51 11.71 11.81
N THR A 54 31.82 12.98 12.05
CA THR A 54 31.32 14.12 11.27
C THR A 54 32.09 14.35 9.97
N TRP A 55 33.28 13.75 9.82
CA TRP A 55 34.12 13.91 8.64
C TRP A 55 34.07 12.68 7.72
N ARG A 56 34.03 12.93 6.40
CA ARG A 56 34.24 11.90 5.39
C ARG A 56 35.72 11.54 5.34
N THR A 57 36.06 10.26 5.41
CA THR A 57 37.45 9.77 5.35
C THR A 57 37.98 9.65 3.92
N ARG A 58 37.11 9.77 2.90
CA ARG A 58 37.46 9.64 1.49
C ARG A 58 36.67 10.64 0.66
N ASP A 59 37.32 11.18 -0.37
CA ASP A 59 36.66 12.00 -1.39
C ASP A 59 35.57 11.20 -2.11
N ASP A 60 34.53 11.90 -2.55
CA ASP A 60 33.42 11.29 -3.28
C ASP A 60 33.90 10.90 -4.69
N PRO A 61 33.99 9.60 -5.01
CA PRO A 61 34.50 9.14 -6.30
C PRO A 61 33.62 9.61 -7.47
N PHE A 62 32.37 9.98 -7.22
CA PHE A 62 31.43 10.40 -8.26
C PHE A 62 31.37 11.92 -8.45
N ALA A 63 32.06 12.72 -7.64
CA ALA A 63 31.90 14.18 -7.63
C ALA A 63 32.11 14.80 -9.02
N ARG A 64 33.14 14.35 -9.75
CA ARG A 64 33.50 14.87 -11.08
C ARG A 64 32.44 14.59 -12.15
N HIS A 65 31.77 13.45 -12.07
CA HIS A 65 30.80 12.97 -13.08
C HIS A 65 29.35 13.10 -12.61
N TRP A 66 29.13 13.67 -11.42
CA TRP A 66 27.81 13.82 -10.85
C TRP A 66 26.88 14.75 -11.66
N PRO A 67 27.36 15.88 -12.21
CA PRO A 67 26.50 16.75 -13.02
C PRO A 67 25.87 16.03 -14.23
N GLU A 68 26.60 15.12 -14.88
CA GLU A 68 26.08 14.30 -15.99
C GLU A 68 24.94 13.37 -15.52
N VAL A 69 25.12 12.75 -14.36
CA VAL A 69 24.12 11.87 -13.75
C VAL A 69 22.86 12.64 -13.35
N GLU A 70 23.02 13.86 -12.82
CA GLU A 70 21.90 14.74 -12.50
C GLU A 70 21.11 15.09 -13.74
N SER A 71 21.75 15.46 -14.86
CA SER A 71 21.06 15.73 -16.11
C SER A 71 20.22 14.53 -16.57
N PHE A 72 20.75 13.30 -16.51
CA PHE A 72 19.96 12.11 -16.85
C PHE A 72 18.75 11.91 -15.93
N LEU A 73 18.93 12.14 -14.63
CA LEU A 73 17.86 11.99 -13.65
C LEU A 73 16.79 13.09 -13.74
N GLU A 74 17.17 14.31 -14.16
CA GLU A 74 16.25 15.41 -14.44
C GLU A 74 15.42 15.13 -15.70
N LEU A 75 16.06 14.60 -16.75
CA LEU A 75 15.38 14.16 -17.98
C LEU A 75 14.42 12.99 -17.72
N ASN A 76 14.84 12.01 -16.92
CA ASN A 76 14.01 10.87 -16.57
C ASN A 76 14.33 10.34 -15.16
N SER A 77 13.50 10.76 -14.20
CA SER A 77 13.64 10.36 -12.79
C SER A 77 13.46 8.86 -12.53
N GLY A 78 12.86 8.12 -13.48
CA GLY A 78 12.63 6.68 -13.43
C GLY A 78 13.86 5.83 -13.75
N LEU A 79 14.96 6.41 -14.26
CA LEU A 79 16.16 5.66 -14.63
C LEU A 79 16.75 4.88 -13.46
N GLU A 80 17.02 3.60 -13.66
CA GLU A 80 17.62 2.78 -12.61
C GLU A 80 19.05 3.24 -12.30
N ALA A 81 19.37 3.33 -11.01
CA ALA A 81 20.72 3.70 -10.57
C ALA A 81 21.78 2.69 -11.05
N LYS A 82 21.41 1.43 -11.31
CA LYS A 82 22.32 0.46 -11.90
C LYS A 82 22.63 0.80 -13.36
N THR A 83 21.61 1.10 -14.16
CA THR A 83 21.77 1.50 -15.56
C THR A 83 22.66 2.75 -15.72
N LEU A 84 22.46 3.75 -14.85
CA LEU A 84 23.30 4.95 -14.82
C LEU A 84 24.75 4.63 -14.43
N PHE A 85 24.95 3.69 -13.50
CA PHE A 85 26.28 3.24 -13.10
C PHE A 85 26.99 2.47 -14.22
N ASP A 86 26.28 1.56 -14.89
CA ASP A 86 26.80 0.80 -16.03
C ASP A 86 27.15 1.74 -17.19
N HIS A 87 26.36 2.81 -17.41
CA HIS A 87 26.68 3.88 -18.36
C HIS A 87 27.99 4.58 -18.01
N LEU A 88 28.17 4.99 -16.74
CA LEU A 88 29.43 5.61 -16.29
C LEU A 88 30.63 4.69 -16.48
N GLN A 89 30.50 3.38 -16.22
CA GLN A 89 31.58 2.41 -16.43
C GLN A 89 31.94 2.24 -17.91
N ARG A 90 30.95 2.30 -18.81
CA ARG A 90 31.18 2.24 -20.26
C ARG A 90 31.82 3.52 -20.80
N THR A 91 31.35 4.67 -20.35
CA THR A 91 31.86 5.99 -20.78
C THR A 91 33.24 6.29 -20.21
N TYR A 92 33.52 5.82 -18.99
CA TYR A 92 34.80 6.01 -18.30
C TYR A 92 35.41 4.67 -17.85
N PRO A 93 35.95 3.88 -18.80
CA PRO A 93 36.56 2.59 -18.47
C PRO A 93 37.67 2.71 -17.42
N GLY A 94 37.63 1.87 -16.39
CA GLY A 94 38.63 1.83 -15.32
C GLY A 94 38.49 2.89 -14.21
N HIS A 95 37.58 3.85 -14.35
CA HIS A 95 37.35 4.88 -13.33
C HIS A 95 36.42 4.43 -12.19
N PHE A 96 35.48 3.52 -12.47
CA PHE A 96 34.49 3.05 -11.50
C PHE A 96 34.51 1.53 -11.38
N SER A 97 34.61 1.05 -10.14
CA SER A 97 34.62 -0.38 -9.80
C SER A 97 33.24 -0.83 -9.29
N ASP A 98 32.87 -2.07 -9.55
CA ASP A 98 31.56 -2.63 -9.16
C ASP A 98 31.25 -2.50 -7.66
N GLY A 99 32.28 -2.54 -6.82
CA GLY A 99 32.16 -2.34 -5.37
C GLY A 99 31.60 -0.96 -4.97
N GLN A 100 31.57 0.01 -5.90
CA GLN A 100 31.05 1.35 -5.66
C GLN A 100 29.56 1.49 -6.00
N LEU A 101 28.91 0.48 -6.60
CA LEU A 101 27.50 0.52 -7.00
C LEU A 101 26.58 0.89 -5.81
N ARG A 102 26.79 0.31 -4.63
CA ARG A 102 25.99 0.60 -3.44
C ARG A 102 26.12 2.07 -3.00
N THR A 103 27.31 2.65 -3.15
CA THR A 103 27.56 4.07 -2.86
C THR A 103 26.84 4.96 -3.87
N PHE A 104 26.90 4.60 -5.15
CA PHE A 104 26.20 5.30 -6.22
C PHE A 104 24.68 5.28 -6.04
N GLN A 105 24.10 4.10 -5.81
CA GLN A 105 22.68 3.92 -5.53
C GLN A 105 22.20 4.79 -4.36
N ARG A 106 23.00 4.88 -3.29
CA ARG A 106 22.68 5.75 -2.14
C ARG A 106 22.69 7.23 -2.53
N LYS A 107 23.63 7.65 -3.39
CA LYS A 107 23.70 9.03 -3.88
C LYS A 107 22.50 9.39 -4.77
N VAL A 108 22.13 8.51 -5.70
CA VAL A 108 20.91 8.65 -6.53
C VAL A 108 19.65 8.68 -5.66
N LYS A 109 19.55 7.81 -4.64
CA LYS A 109 18.42 7.81 -3.69
C LYS A 109 18.32 9.12 -2.93
N HIS A 110 19.45 9.70 -2.51
CA HIS A 110 19.48 10.98 -1.82
C HIS A 110 18.99 12.10 -2.73
N TRP A 111 19.52 12.19 -3.96
CA TRP A 111 19.07 13.16 -4.95
C TRP A 111 17.57 13.06 -5.22
N ARG A 112 17.04 11.84 -5.40
CA ARG A 112 15.59 11.63 -5.57
C ARG A 112 14.74 12.12 -4.41
N ALA A 113 15.29 12.16 -3.19
CA ALA A 113 14.58 12.60 -2.01
C ALA A 113 14.65 14.12 -1.80
N THR A 114 15.69 14.79 -2.34
CA THR A 114 15.94 16.21 -2.11
C THR A 114 15.67 17.10 -3.31
N GLN A 115 15.91 16.60 -4.53
CA GLN A 115 15.84 17.35 -5.79
C GLN A 115 14.95 16.66 -6.84
N GLY A 116 14.68 15.35 -6.68
CA GLY A 116 13.80 14.62 -7.58
C GLY A 116 12.34 15.11 -7.53
N PRO A 117 11.51 14.72 -8.52
CA PRO A 117 10.09 15.07 -8.51
C PRO A 117 9.42 14.55 -7.23
N GLY A 118 8.48 15.32 -6.71
CA GLY A 118 7.72 14.94 -5.52
C GLY A 118 7.11 13.56 -5.71
N LYS A 119 7.33 12.67 -4.73
CA LYS A 119 6.63 11.39 -4.74
C LYS A 119 5.14 11.64 -4.62
N GLU A 120 4.35 10.97 -5.44
CA GLU A 120 2.91 10.93 -5.25
C GLU A 120 2.62 10.36 -3.86
N VAL A 121 1.91 11.13 -3.03
CA VAL A 121 1.57 10.74 -1.66
C VAL A 121 0.18 10.11 -1.70
N TYR A 122 0.11 8.83 -1.36
CA TYR A 122 -1.17 8.13 -1.19
C TYR A 122 -1.65 8.31 0.25
N PHE A 123 -2.88 8.78 0.41
CA PHE A 123 -3.56 8.75 1.69
C PHE A 123 -4.27 7.40 1.85
N PRO A 124 -4.10 6.70 2.97
CA PRO A 124 -4.80 5.45 3.19
C PRO A 124 -6.31 5.69 3.23
N GLN A 125 -7.06 4.98 2.40
CA GLN A 125 -8.50 4.95 2.51
C GLN A 125 -8.88 4.12 3.75
N ILE A 126 -9.52 4.77 4.72
CA ILE A 126 -9.97 4.09 5.95
C ILE A 126 -11.37 3.55 5.72
N HIS A 127 -11.46 2.26 5.41
CA HIS A 127 -12.72 1.53 5.35
C HIS A 127 -13.22 1.25 6.77
N LYS A 128 -14.51 1.45 7.01
CA LYS A 128 -15.17 1.13 8.29
C LYS A 128 -16.14 -0.03 8.08
N PRO A 129 -16.23 -0.99 9.03
CA PRO A 129 -17.19 -2.09 8.94
C PRO A 129 -18.62 -1.58 8.70
N GLY A 130 -19.35 -2.24 7.80
CA GLY A 130 -20.75 -1.90 7.49
C GLY A 130 -20.99 -0.53 6.84
N ARG A 131 -19.93 0.24 6.53
CA ARG A 131 -20.10 1.59 6.00
C ARG A 131 -20.41 1.61 4.51
N ILE A 132 -19.64 0.87 3.71
CA ILE A 132 -19.74 0.94 2.24
C ILE A 132 -19.78 -0.48 1.68
N GLY A 133 -20.89 -0.80 0.99
CA GLY A 133 -20.99 -1.88 0.03
C GLY A 133 -20.87 -1.32 -1.39
N GLN A 134 -20.08 -1.96 -2.22
CA GLN A 134 -19.85 -1.57 -3.60
C GLN A 134 -20.39 -2.66 -4.53
N SER A 135 -20.91 -2.28 -5.69
CA SER A 135 -21.29 -3.25 -6.72
C SER A 135 -20.98 -2.80 -8.13
N ASP A 136 -20.72 -3.79 -8.98
CA ASP A 136 -20.49 -3.63 -10.41
C ASP A 136 -20.87 -4.92 -11.18
N PHE A 137 -21.00 -4.80 -12.49
CA PHE A 137 -21.27 -5.93 -13.39
C PHE A 137 -19.99 -6.36 -14.09
N THR A 138 -19.79 -7.68 -14.17
CA THR A 138 -18.66 -8.25 -14.89
C THR A 138 -19.11 -9.30 -15.91
N CYS A 139 -18.62 -9.16 -17.15
CA CYS A 139 -18.88 -10.11 -18.22
C CYS A 139 -18.00 -11.35 -18.06
N MET A 140 -18.61 -12.54 -18.13
CA MET A 140 -17.97 -13.83 -17.89
C MET A 140 -17.74 -14.66 -19.14
N ASN A 141 -18.07 -14.13 -20.33
CA ASN A 141 -18.00 -14.85 -21.60
C ASN A 141 -16.59 -15.40 -21.92
N GLN A 142 -15.53 -14.77 -21.40
CA GLN A 142 -14.15 -15.24 -21.57
C GLN A 142 -13.87 -16.59 -20.91
N LEU A 143 -14.71 -17.05 -19.98
CA LEU A 143 -14.60 -18.38 -19.37
C LEU A 143 -15.14 -19.49 -20.28
N GLU A 144 -15.84 -19.16 -21.36
CA GLU A 144 -16.41 -20.12 -22.32
C GLU A 144 -17.28 -21.21 -21.66
N VAL A 145 -17.99 -20.85 -20.58
CA VAL A 145 -18.87 -21.78 -19.86
C VAL A 145 -19.93 -22.33 -20.81
N THR A 146 -20.15 -23.65 -20.80
CA THR A 146 -21.20 -24.31 -21.58
C THR A 146 -22.20 -25.03 -20.69
N ILE A 147 -23.50 -24.90 -21.00
CA ILE A 147 -24.57 -25.69 -20.37
C ILE A 147 -25.17 -26.60 -21.45
N ALA A 148 -25.21 -27.90 -21.21
CA ALA A 148 -25.67 -28.91 -22.16
C ALA A 148 -24.99 -28.79 -23.55
N GLY A 149 -23.68 -28.47 -23.56
CA GLY A 149 -22.89 -28.31 -24.78
C GLY A 149 -23.16 -27.03 -25.57
N ARG A 150 -23.97 -26.09 -25.05
CA ARG A 150 -24.20 -24.78 -25.67
C ARG A 150 -23.49 -23.68 -24.87
N PRO A 151 -22.89 -22.68 -25.53
CA PRO A 151 -22.29 -21.53 -24.85
C PRO A 151 -23.30 -20.83 -23.94
N PHE A 152 -22.87 -20.54 -22.71
CA PHE A 152 -23.65 -19.83 -21.71
C PHE A 152 -23.04 -18.46 -21.46
N ASN A 153 -23.41 -17.51 -22.31
CA ASN A 153 -23.00 -16.12 -22.16
C ASN A 153 -23.78 -15.49 -21.01
N HIS A 154 -23.04 -14.95 -20.03
CA HIS A 154 -23.64 -14.39 -18.82
C HIS A 154 -22.80 -13.25 -18.25
N LEU A 155 -23.49 -12.41 -17.48
CA LEU A 155 -22.92 -11.39 -16.62
C LEU A 155 -23.04 -11.88 -15.17
N ILE A 156 -22.22 -11.32 -14.31
CA ILE A 156 -22.38 -11.45 -12.87
C ILE A 156 -22.50 -10.04 -12.29
N TYR A 157 -23.59 -9.82 -11.56
CA TYR A 157 -23.68 -8.74 -10.59
C TYR A 157 -22.85 -9.12 -9.38
N HIS A 158 -21.86 -8.30 -9.05
CA HIS A 158 -20.95 -8.57 -7.95
C HIS A 158 -21.09 -7.51 -6.88
N PHE A 159 -21.28 -7.93 -5.63
CA PHE A 159 -21.38 -7.05 -4.48
C PHE A 159 -20.24 -7.35 -3.50
N VAL A 160 -19.59 -6.30 -2.99
CA VAL A 160 -18.44 -6.40 -2.08
C VAL A 160 -18.55 -5.40 -0.93
N LEU A 161 -18.26 -5.83 0.30
CA LEU A 161 -18.03 -4.94 1.42
C LEU A 161 -16.56 -4.49 1.47
N SER A 162 -16.33 -3.18 1.32
CA SER A 162 -14.97 -2.61 1.23
C SER A 162 -14.09 -2.84 2.47
N TYR A 163 -14.68 -3.08 3.65
CA TYR A 163 -13.90 -3.34 4.87
C TYR A 163 -13.48 -4.81 5.01
N SER A 164 -14.44 -5.73 4.99
CA SER A 164 -14.20 -7.16 5.24
C SER A 164 -13.80 -7.92 3.97
N ASN A 165 -14.00 -7.33 2.80
CA ASN A 165 -13.97 -8.01 1.51
C ASN A 165 -14.94 -9.18 1.39
N TRP A 166 -15.99 -9.21 2.22
CA TRP A 166 -17.09 -10.15 2.00
C TRP A 166 -17.72 -9.84 0.65
N GLU A 167 -17.93 -10.85 -0.16
CA GLU A 167 -18.43 -10.71 -1.53
C GLU A 167 -19.47 -11.78 -1.87
N THR A 168 -20.37 -11.44 -2.78
CA THR A 168 -21.39 -12.34 -3.31
C THR A 168 -21.70 -11.96 -4.76
N GLY A 169 -22.14 -12.95 -5.54
CA GLY A 169 -22.39 -12.82 -6.96
C GLY A 169 -23.76 -13.35 -7.33
N THR A 170 -24.48 -12.63 -8.18
CA THR A 170 -25.73 -13.10 -8.80
C THR A 170 -25.56 -13.14 -10.31
N ILE A 171 -25.89 -14.27 -10.93
CA ILE A 171 -25.86 -14.41 -12.39
C ILE A 171 -26.98 -13.58 -13.00
N CYS A 172 -26.67 -12.79 -14.01
CA CYS A 172 -27.64 -11.99 -14.74
C CYS A 172 -27.32 -11.98 -16.25
N PHE A 173 -28.29 -11.58 -17.07
CA PHE A 173 -28.17 -11.60 -18.53
C PHE A 173 -28.15 -10.21 -19.17
N SER A 174 -28.39 -9.17 -18.37
CA SER A 174 -28.37 -7.79 -18.82
C SER A 174 -27.92 -6.85 -17.71
N GLU A 175 -27.32 -5.72 -18.07
CA GLU A 175 -27.07 -4.61 -17.16
C GLU A 175 -28.35 -3.75 -17.03
N SER A 176 -29.41 -4.34 -16.47
CA SER A 176 -30.72 -3.69 -16.28
C SER A 176 -30.96 -3.32 -14.81
N PHE A 177 -31.98 -2.50 -14.55
CA PHE A 177 -32.38 -2.20 -13.18
C PHE A 177 -32.84 -3.45 -12.44
N GLU A 178 -33.57 -4.33 -13.10
CA GLU A 178 -34.08 -5.58 -12.52
C GLU A 178 -32.91 -6.46 -12.06
N SER A 179 -31.87 -6.59 -12.89
CA SER A 179 -30.66 -7.34 -12.55
C SER A 179 -29.89 -6.70 -11.39
N LEU A 180 -29.83 -5.36 -11.34
CA LEU A 180 -29.23 -4.64 -10.21
C LEU A 180 -30.04 -4.83 -8.92
N SER A 181 -31.37 -4.74 -9.02
CA SER A 181 -32.27 -4.83 -7.87
C SER A 181 -32.26 -6.23 -7.29
N GLU A 182 -32.34 -7.25 -8.13
CA GLU A 182 -32.25 -8.65 -7.73
C GLU A 182 -30.89 -8.96 -7.13
N GLY A 183 -29.79 -8.57 -7.79
CA GLY A 183 -28.45 -8.79 -7.31
C GLY A 183 -28.18 -8.11 -5.96
N LEU A 184 -28.62 -6.85 -5.79
CA LEU A 184 -28.47 -6.13 -4.53
C LEU A 184 -29.31 -6.78 -3.42
N GLN A 185 -30.56 -7.12 -3.71
CA GLN A 185 -31.45 -7.78 -2.74
C GLN A 185 -30.85 -9.11 -2.24
N ASN A 186 -30.45 -9.98 -3.18
CA ASN A 186 -29.84 -11.26 -2.84
C ASN A 186 -28.60 -11.06 -1.98
N ALA A 187 -27.76 -10.07 -2.34
CA ALA A 187 -26.56 -9.77 -1.59
C ALA A 187 -26.84 -9.31 -0.15
N LEU A 188 -27.83 -8.44 0.05
CA LEU A 188 -28.21 -7.96 1.38
C LEU A 188 -28.84 -9.07 2.24
N TRP A 189 -29.60 -9.97 1.61
CA TRP A 189 -30.23 -11.09 2.29
C TRP A 189 -29.18 -12.12 2.73
N ASP A 190 -28.25 -12.48 1.85
CA ASP A 190 -27.13 -13.36 2.19
C ASP A 190 -26.21 -12.76 3.25
N LEU A 191 -25.98 -11.44 3.20
CA LEU A 191 -25.22 -10.72 4.21
C LEU A 191 -25.92 -10.73 5.58
N GLY A 192 -27.25 -10.85 5.61
CA GLY A 192 -28.07 -10.73 6.81
C GLY A 192 -28.07 -9.32 7.40
N GLY A 193 -27.72 -8.30 6.61
CA GLY A 193 -27.56 -6.93 7.08
C GLY A 193 -27.39 -5.94 5.93
N VAL A 194 -27.54 -4.66 6.24
CA VAL A 194 -27.51 -3.59 5.24
C VAL A 194 -26.39 -2.58 5.56
N PRO A 195 -25.48 -2.28 4.62
CA PRO A 195 -24.46 -1.26 4.84
C PRO A 195 -25.09 0.15 4.85
N GLN A 196 -24.33 1.16 5.29
CA GLN A 196 -24.83 2.54 5.31
C GLN A 196 -24.94 3.14 3.89
N TYR A 197 -23.98 2.80 3.04
CA TYR A 197 -23.89 3.31 1.67
C TYR A 197 -23.79 2.17 0.67
N HIS A 198 -24.53 2.31 -0.41
CA HIS A 198 -24.34 1.53 -1.63
C HIS A 198 -23.66 2.42 -2.68
N GLN A 199 -22.50 1.98 -3.16
CA GLN A 199 -21.70 2.70 -4.14
C GLN A 199 -21.61 1.89 -5.43
N THR A 200 -21.93 2.54 -6.54
CA THR A 200 -21.83 1.93 -7.87
C THR A 200 -21.44 3.01 -8.88
N ASP A 201 -20.61 2.62 -9.85
CA ASP A 201 -20.11 3.49 -10.91
C ASP A 201 -21.14 3.62 -12.05
N ARG A 202 -21.84 2.52 -12.37
CA ARG A 202 -22.61 2.38 -13.61
C ARG A 202 -24.09 2.74 -13.49
N LEU A 203 -24.44 3.87 -12.89
CA LEU A 203 -25.82 4.39 -13.05
C LEU A 203 -26.04 5.02 -14.45
N SER A 204 -24.97 5.30 -15.19
CA SER A 204 -25.02 5.92 -16.54
C SER A 204 -24.96 4.91 -17.69
N ALA A 205 -24.61 3.65 -17.43
CA ALA A 205 -24.31 2.63 -18.43
C ALA A 205 -25.27 1.44 -18.39
N ALA A 206 -26.52 1.62 -17.95
CA ALA A 206 -27.58 0.71 -18.36
C ALA A 206 -27.73 0.84 -19.89
N VAL A 207 -27.21 -0.12 -20.64
CA VAL A 207 -27.11 -0.09 -22.12
C VAL A 207 -28.43 -0.49 -22.81
N ASN A 208 -29.53 -0.59 -22.07
CA ASN A 208 -30.77 -0.08 -22.64
C ASN A 208 -30.83 1.34 -22.15
N LYS A 209 -30.62 2.33 -23.03
CA LYS A 209 -31.10 3.69 -22.76
C LYS A 209 -32.47 3.50 -22.12
N PRO A 210 -32.67 3.79 -20.81
CA PRO A 210 -34.03 4.00 -20.43
C PRO A 210 -34.42 5.17 -21.32
N ASP A 211 -35.55 5.06 -22.01
CA ASP A 211 -36.16 6.22 -22.66
C ASP A 211 -36.32 7.38 -21.64
N ASN A 212 -36.07 7.13 -20.35
CA ASN A 212 -36.03 8.09 -19.27
C ASN A 212 -34.98 7.79 -18.15
N PRO A 213 -33.76 8.36 -18.18
CA PRO A 213 -32.76 8.26 -17.09
C PRO A 213 -33.26 8.73 -15.70
N GLU A 214 -34.28 9.59 -15.69
CA GLU A 214 -34.94 10.05 -14.47
C GLU A 214 -35.73 8.92 -13.81
N GLU A 215 -36.37 8.05 -14.60
CA GLU A 215 -37.13 6.91 -14.11
C GLU A 215 -36.23 5.87 -13.44
N PHE A 216 -35.09 5.57 -14.05
CA PHE A 216 -34.09 4.69 -13.45
C PHE A 216 -33.57 5.26 -12.13
N THR A 217 -33.28 6.56 -12.09
CA THR A 217 -32.85 7.24 -10.87
C THR A 217 -33.92 7.16 -9.78
N ARG A 218 -35.19 7.33 -10.14
CA ARG A 218 -36.34 7.19 -9.22
C ARG A 218 -36.48 5.76 -8.68
N MET A 219 -36.40 4.75 -9.55
CA MET A 219 -36.48 3.34 -9.16
C MET A 219 -35.33 2.93 -8.25
N TYR A 220 -34.10 3.36 -8.58
CA TYR A 220 -32.93 3.14 -7.75
C TYR A 220 -33.03 3.84 -6.39
N GLN A 221 -33.49 5.08 -6.34
CA GLN A 221 -33.77 5.77 -5.07
C GLN A 221 -34.85 5.05 -4.25
N GLY A 222 -35.89 4.53 -4.89
CA GLY A 222 -36.92 3.71 -4.26
C GLY A 222 -36.35 2.45 -3.62
N LEU A 223 -35.51 1.71 -4.36
CA LEU A 223 -34.81 0.52 -3.86
C LEU A 223 -33.91 0.84 -2.66
N LEU A 224 -33.10 1.89 -2.77
CA LEU A 224 -32.24 2.31 -1.66
C LEU A 224 -33.06 2.70 -0.43
N SER A 225 -34.16 3.44 -0.62
CA SER A 225 -35.04 3.85 0.47
C SER A 225 -35.71 2.65 1.15
N HIS A 226 -36.10 1.63 0.38
CA HIS A 226 -36.66 0.39 0.90
C HIS A 226 -35.71 -0.31 1.88
N TYR A 227 -34.42 -0.36 1.55
CA TYR A 227 -33.39 -0.96 2.40
C TYR A 227 -32.77 0.01 3.42
N GLY A 228 -33.11 1.29 3.40
CA GLY A 228 -32.47 2.31 4.24
C GLY A 228 -31.02 2.65 3.83
N LEU A 229 -30.65 2.36 2.59
CA LEU A 229 -29.35 2.64 2.00
C LEU A 229 -29.24 4.09 1.54
N ARG A 230 -28.01 4.62 1.57
CA ARG A 230 -27.68 5.88 0.90
C ARG A 230 -26.87 5.61 -0.36
N GLY A 231 -27.35 6.10 -1.49
CA GLY A 231 -26.63 5.98 -2.76
C GLY A 231 -25.42 6.91 -2.76
N ARG A 232 -24.25 6.38 -3.14
CA ARG A 232 -23.05 7.18 -3.40
C ARG A 232 -22.59 6.97 -4.85
N ARG A 233 -22.44 8.07 -5.59
CA ARG A 233 -21.76 8.06 -6.90
C ARG A 233 -20.27 8.26 -6.67
N ILE A 234 -19.43 7.62 -7.50
CA ILE A 234 -18.03 8.01 -7.59
C ILE A 234 -17.93 9.35 -8.30
N ASN A 235 -16.92 10.13 -7.92
CA ASN A 235 -16.61 11.33 -8.70
C ASN A 235 -16.03 10.91 -10.06
N PRO A 236 -16.47 11.53 -11.17
CA PRO A 236 -15.81 11.36 -12.45
C PRO A 236 -14.30 11.61 -12.29
N SER A 237 -13.48 10.74 -12.90
CA SER A 237 -12.01 10.81 -12.86
C SER A 237 -11.33 10.32 -11.57
N LYS A 238 -12.04 9.65 -10.65
CA LYS A 238 -11.47 9.02 -9.44
C LYS A 238 -11.66 7.50 -9.40
N ALA A 239 -11.05 6.78 -10.36
CA ALA A 239 -11.08 5.31 -10.45
C ALA A 239 -10.64 4.60 -9.14
N HIS A 240 -9.79 5.24 -8.33
CA HIS A 240 -9.35 4.71 -7.04
C HIS A 240 -10.47 4.55 -5.99
N GLU A 241 -11.65 5.13 -6.19
CA GLU A 241 -12.80 4.94 -5.29
C GLU A 241 -13.52 3.60 -5.52
N ASN A 242 -13.26 2.91 -6.65
CA ASN A 242 -13.86 1.60 -7.00
C ASN A 242 -12.83 0.46 -7.07
N GLY A 243 -11.59 0.72 -6.64
CA GLY A 243 -10.48 -0.22 -6.76
C GLY A 243 -10.71 -1.57 -6.06
N ASP A 244 -11.50 -1.58 -4.98
CA ASP A 244 -11.82 -2.81 -4.24
C ASP A 244 -12.64 -3.77 -5.11
N VAL A 245 -13.74 -3.31 -5.74
CA VAL A 245 -14.58 -4.15 -6.61
C VAL A 245 -13.85 -4.56 -7.88
N GLU A 246 -13.08 -3.67 -8.50
CA GLU A 246 -12.31 -4.00 -9.70
C GLU A 246 -11.24 -5.06 -9.42
N GLN A 247 -10.50 -4.92 -8.31
CA GLN A 247 -9.52 -5.93 -7.91
C GLN A 247 -10.21 -7.26 -7.60
N ARG A 248 -11.40 -7.22 -6.99
CA ARG A 248 -12.18 -8.41 -6.64
C ARG A 248 -12.74 -9.11 -7.87
N HIS A 249 -13.25 -8.38 -8.87
CA HIS A 249 -13.58 -8.93 -10.19
C HIS A 249 -12.42 -9.70 -10.80
N HIS A 250 -11.22 -9.10 -10.80
CA HIS A 250 -10.05 -9.77 -11.36
C HIS A 250 -9.70 -11.05 -10.59
N ARG A 251 -9.80 -11.05 -9.26
CA ARG A 251 -9.54 -12.25 -8.44
C ARG A 251 -10.59 -13.33 -8.64
N PHE A 252 -11.87 -12.95 -8.70
CA PHE A 252 -12.97 -13.87 -8.94
C PHE A 252 -12.78 -14.59 -10.29
N LYS A 253 -12.54 -13.83 -11.38
CA LYS A 253 -12.27 -14.42 -12.71
C LYS A 253 -11.07 -15.37 -12.77
N ARG A 254 -10.11 -15.24 -11.85
CA ARG A 254 -8.95 -16.15 -11.76
C ARG A 254 -9.23 -17.40 -10.93
N ALA A 255 -10.24 -17.37 -10.06
CA ALA A 255 -10.57 -18.45 -9.15
C ALA A 255 -11.57 -19.44 -9.76
N VAL A 256 -12.40 -18.99 -10.70
CA VAL A 256 -13.36 -19.81 -11.46
C VAL A 256 -12.73 -20.30 -12.76
#